data_AF-A0A5M8QZZ3-F1
#
_entry.id   AF-A0A5M8QZZ3-F1
#
_cell.length_a   1.000
_cell.length_b   1.000
_cell.length_c   1.000
_cell.angle_alpha   90.00
_cell.angle_beta   90.00
_cell.angle_gamma   90.00
#
_symmetry.space_group_name_H-M   'P 1'
#
loop_
_entity.id
_entity.type
_entity.pdbx_description
1 polymer ?
#
loop_
_entity_poly.entity_id
_entity_poly.type
_entity_poly.pdbx_seq_one_letter_code
_entity_poly.pdbx_strand_id
1 'polypeptide(L)'
;MTESEKLKAQLVIVTGLIVLYFILKSQYVYFLYAAAGIGVISLAVPVAGNLIVKLWYKLAEILGAINGRILLSVVFFLILLPVALIARLGKRNMLALKKEAKDSVFVERNHKYTSKDLEQVW
;
A
#
# COMPACT_ATOMS: atom_id res chain seq x y z
N MET A 1 12.99 16.13 -4.44
CA MET A 1 11.77 16.97 -4.30
C MET A 1 12.05 18.30 -4.94
N THR A 2 11.34 18.60 -6.02
CA THR A 2 11.43 19.89 -6.73
C THR A 2 10.88 21.01 -5.85
N GLU A 3 11.32 22.25 -6.04
CA GLU A 3 10.81 23.38 -5.25
C GLU A 3 9.29 23.53 -5.37
N SER A 4 8.71 23.26 -6.54
CA SER A 4 7.26 23.25 -6.75
C SER A 4 6.53 22.23 -5.87
N GLU A 5 7.09 21.04 -5.68
CA GLU A 5 6.49 20.02 -4.80
C GLU A 5 6.51 20.46 -3.34
N LYS A 6 7.56 21.16 -2.90
CA LYS A 6 7.64 21.68 -1.52
C LYS A 6 6.56 22.72 -1.28
N LEU A 7 6.38 23.65 -2.21
CA LEU A 7 5.36 24.70 -2.14
C LEU A 7 3.95 24.10 -2.15
N LYS A 8 3.71 23.09 -3.00
CA LYS A 8 2.44 22.34 -3.01
C LYS A 8 2.18 21.67 -1.67
N ALA A 9 3.19 21.02 -1.08
CA ALA A 9 3.06 20.36 0.21
C ALA A 9 2.74 21.37 1.33
N GLN A 10 3.42 22.53 1.36
CA GLN A 10 3.13 23.61 2.30
C GLN A 10 1.68 24.11 2.16
N LEU A 11 1.23 24.34 0.93
CA LEU A 11 -0.14 24.75 0.67
C LEU A 11 -1.15 23.69 1.11
N VAL A 12 -0.91 22.41 0.80
CA VAL A 12 -1.77 21.30 1.24
C VAL A 12 -1.86 21.22 2.77
N ILE A 13 -0.75 21.43 3.48
CA ILE A 13 -0.75 21.46 4.95
C ILE A 13 -1.63 22.61 5.47
N VAL A 14 -1.43 23.82 4.95
CA VAL A 14 -2.20 25.01 5.37
C VAL A 14 -3.69 24.86 5.03
N THR A 15 -4.02 24.45 3.80
CA THR A 15 -5.39 24.21 3.37
C THR A 15 -6.05 23.08 4.18
N GLY A 16 -5.31 22.00 4.46
CA GLY A 16 -5.81 20.89 5.28
C GLY A 16 -6.17 21.32 6.70
N LEU A 17 -5.34 22.16 7.34
CA LEU A 17 -5.64 22.72 8.66
C LEU A 17 -6.88 23.62 8.66
N ILE A 18 -7.06 24.42 7.60
CA ILE A 18 -8.26 25.26 7.42
C ILE A 18 -9.51 24.39 7.22
N VAL A 19 -9.44 23.36 6.38
CA VAL A 19 -10.55 22.44 6.16
C VAL A 19 -10.92 21.70 7.45
N LEU A 20 -9.93 21.25 8.22
CA LEU A 20 -10.14 20.65 9.53
C LEU A 20 -10.87 21.59 10.50
N TYR A 21 -10.52 22.88 10.52
CA TYR A 21 -11.23 23.88 11.31
C TYR A 21 -12.73 23.94 10.96
N PHE A 22 -13.08 23.88 9.67
CA PHE A 22 -14.49 23.88 9.23
C PHE A 22 -15.23 22.57 9.58
N ILE A 23 -14.57 21.42 9.46
CA ILE A 23 -15.18 20.11 9.71
C ILE A 23 -15.41 19.88 11.21
N LEU A 24 -14.45 20.21 12.08
CA LEU A 24 -14.51 19.92 13.51
C LEU A 24 -15.45 20.85 14.30
N LYS A 25 -16.21 21.70 13.59
CA LYS A 25 -16.94 22.87 14.09
C LYS A 25 -16.02 23.87 14.80
N SER A 26 -16.40 25.15 14.73
CA SER A 26 -15.67 26.36 15.14
C SER A 26 -15.24 26.45 16.63
N GLN A 27 -15.23 25.34 17.38
CA GLN A 27 -14.79 25.27 18.77
C GLN A 27 -13.24 25.22 18.88
N TYR A 28 -12.54 24.81 17.83
CA TYR A 28 -11.08 24.63 17.83
C TYR A 28 -10.35 25.68 16.98
N VAL A 29 -10.42 26.94 17.42
CA VAL A 29 -9.76 28.10 16.76
C VAL A 29 -8.24 27.91 16.64
N TYR A 30 -7.64 27.04 17.47
CA TYR A 30 -6.22 26.68 17.41
C TYR A 30 -5.75 26.20 16.02
N PHE A 31 -6.60 25.51 15.26
CA PHE A 31 -6.24 25.07 13.89
C PHE A 31 -6.06 26.25 12.93
N LEU A 32 -6.85 27.31 13.09
CA LEU A 32 -6.74 28.52 12.28
C LEU A 32 -5.45 29.29 12.59
N TYR A 33 -5.12 29.43 13.88
CA TYR A 33 -3.85 30.04 14.30
C TYR A 33 -2.64 29.21 13.85
N ALA A 34 -2.72 27.88 13.91
CA ALA A 34 -1.67 27.00 13.40
C ALA A 34 -1.51 27.13 11.88
N ALA A 35 -2.61 27.17 11.12
CA ALA A 35 -2.58 27.36 9.67
C ALA A 35 -1.95 28.71 9.28
N ALA A 36 -2.36 29.79 9.95
CA ALA A 36 -1.81 31.12 9.74
C ALA A 36 -0.31 31.17 10.11
N GLY A 37 0.08 30.62 11.27
CA GLY A 37 1.46 30.58 11.71
C GLY A 37 2.36 29.79 10.77
N ILE A 38 1.94 28.58 10.39
CA ILE A 38 2.70 27.72 9.46
C ILE A 38 2.80 28.38 8.08
N GLY A 39 1.72 29.00 7.59
CA GLY A 39 1.72 29.70 6.31
C GLY A 39 2.69 30.89 6.30
N VAL A 40 2.62 31.75 7.32
CA VAL A 40 3.51 32.91 7.45
C VAL A 40 4.95 32.48 7.62
N ILE A 41 5.24 31.50 8.48
CA ILE A 41 6.62 31.00 8.68
C ILE A 41 7.19 30.38 7.41
N SER A 42 6.37 29.65 6.64
CA SER A 42 6.81 29.03 5.38
C SER A 42 7.15 30.07 4.31
N LEU A 43 6.44 31.20 4.29
CA LEU A 43 6.71 32.31 3.37
C LEU A 43 7.88 33.20 3.83
N ALA A 44 7.95 33.51 5.13
CA ALA A 44 8.97 34.40 5.67
C ALA A 44 10.35 33.73 5.77
N VAL A 45 10.39 32.42 6.06
CA VAL A 45 11.63 31.68 6.28
C VAL A 45 11.60 30.35 5.49
N PRO A 46 12.12 30.34 4.24
CA PRO A 46 12.10 29.15 3.38
C PRO A 46 12.75 27.91 4.00
N VAL A 47 13.77 28.09 4.85
CA VAL A 47 14.45 27.00 5.57
C VAL A 47 13.50 26.31 6.55
N ALA A 48 12.70 27.08 7.29
CA ALA A 48 11.72 26.55 8.23
C ALA A 48 10.58 25.83 7.49
N GLY A 49 10.07 26.43 6.41
CA GLY A 49 9.08 25.80 5.54
C GLY A 49 9.56 24.46 4.96
N ASN A 50 10.83 24.38 4.55
CA ASN A 50 11.42 23.14 4.04
C ASN A 50 11.54 22.06 5.13
N LEU A 51 11.84 22.45 6.37
CA LEU A 51 11.92 21.53 7.50
C LEU A 51 10.54 20.95 7.86
N ILE A 52 9.49 21.78 7.83
CA ILE A 52 8.10 21.35 8.03
C ILE A 52 7.72 20.31 6.99
N VAL A 53 7.99 20.57 5.71
CA VAL A 53 7.69 19.63 4.64
C VAL A 53 8.47 18.32 4.81
N LYS A 54 9.75 18.39 5.17
CA LYS A 54 10.56 17.20 5.43
C LYS A 54 9.98 16.34 6.57
N LEU A 55 9.52 16.98 7.65
CA LEU A 55 8.88 16.29 8.77
C LEU A 55 7.55 15.66 8.35
N TRP A 56 6.74 16.38 7.57
CA TRP A 56 5.48 15.90 7.01
C TRP A 56 5.67 14.65 6.15
N TYR A 57 6.65 14.65 5.24
CA TYR A 57 6.94 13.47 4.43
C TYR A 57 7.45 12.28 5.24
N LYS A 58 8.25 12.52 6.29
CA LYS A 58 8.69 11.45 7.19
C LYS A 58 7.51 10.80 7.93
N LEU A 59 6.53 11.60 8.35
CA LEU A 59 5.27 11.09 8.90
C LEU A 59 4.48 10.28 7.86
N ALA A 60 4.36 10.79 6.64
CA ALA A 60 3.67 10.10 5.55
C ALA A 60 4.33 8.75 5.20
N GLU A 61 5.66 8.67 5.24
CA GLU A 61 6.42 7.43 5.00
C GLU A 61 6.11 6.38 6.08
N ILE A 62 6.11 6.78 7.35
CA ILE A 62 5.78 5.88 8.46
C ILE A 62 4.33 5.39 8.34
N LEU A 63 3.39 6.29 8.08
CA LEU A 63 1.98 5.95 7.87
C LEU A 63 1.79 5.05 6.65
N GLY A 64 2.51 5.30 5.56
CA GLY A 64 2.51 4.47 4.36
C GLY A 64 3.03 3.05 4.63
N ALA A 65 4.11 2.92 5.39
CA ALA A 65 4.65 1.63 5.79
C ALA A 65 3.66 0.82 6.65
N ILE A 66 2.96 1.48 7.57
CA ILE A 66 1.91 0.87 8.39
C ILE A 66 0.74 0.45 7.50
N ASN A 67 0.27 1.34 6.62
CA ASN A 67 -0.87 1.08 5.74
C ASN A 67 -0.62 -0.11 4.81
N GLY A 68 0.59 -0.23 4.24
CA GLY A 68 0.96 -1.36 3.40
C GLY A 68 0.85 -2.70 4.15
N ARG A 69 1.31 -2.75 5.41
CA ARG A 69 1.19 -3.95 6.26
C ARG A 69 -0.27 -4.25 6.61
N ILE A 70 -1.05 -3.23 6.96
CA ILE A 70 -2.48 -3.39 7.28
C ILE A 70 -3.22 -3.92 6.05
N LEU A 71 -3.06 -3.28 4.90
CA LEU A 71 -3.73 -3.67 3.66
C LEU A 71 -3.41 -5.11 3.27
N LEU A 72 -2.12 -5.48 3.27
CA LEU A 72 -1.69 -6.85 2.98
C LEU A 72 -2.25 -7.85 3.99
N SER A 73 -2.26 -7.50 5.28
CA SER A 73 -2.83 -8.36 6.32
C SER A 73 -4.34 -8.57 6.09
N VAL A 74 -5.09 -7.49 5.84
CA VAL A 74 -6.52 -7.55 5.55
C VAL A 74 -6.79 -8.42 4.32
N VAL A 75 -6.07 -8.22 3.22
CA VAL A 75 -6.19 -9.03 2.00
C VAL A 75 -5.85 -10.50 2.30
N PHE A 76 -4.79 -10.76 3.06
CA PHE A 76 -4.42 -12.12 3.44
C PHE A 76 -5.52 -12.80 4.26
N PHE A 77 -6.01 -12.16 5.32
CA PHE A 77 -6.98 -12.77 6.23
C PHE A 77 -8.39 -12.86 5.63
N LEU A 78 -8.82 -11.88 4.82
CA LEU A 78 -10.17 -11.86 4.26
C LEU A 78 -10.29 -12.61 2.92
N ILE A 79 -9.22 -12.72 2.15
CA ILE A 79 -9.26 -13.31 0.80
C ILE A 79 -8.40 -14.58 0.74
N LEU A 80 -7.09 -14.46 0.96
CA LEU A 80 -6.17 -15.57 0.72
C LEU A 80 -6.37 -16.72 1.72
N LEU A 81 -6.53 -16.41 3.00
CA LEU A 81 -6.71 -17.37 4.07
C LEU A 81 -7.98 -18.22 3.89
N PRO A 82 -9.19 -17.65 3.68
CA PRO A 82 -10.37 -18.48 3.46
C PRO A 82 -10.26 -19.31 2.18
N VAL A 83 -9.70 -18.76 1.09
CA VAL A 83 -9.43 -19.54 -0.13
C VAL A 83 -8.51 -20.71 0.15
N ALA A 84 -7.43 -20.51 0.90
CA ALA A 84 -6.50 -21.57 1.28
C ALA A 84 -7.14 -22.62 2.20
N LEU A 85 -8.02 -22.21 3.13
CA LEU A 85 -8.75 -23.12 4.00
C LEU A 85 -9.73 -23.99 3.20
N ILE A 86 -10.47 -23.39 2.26
CA ILE A 86 -11.37 -24.13 1.35
C ILE A 86 -10.56 -25.11 0.50
N ALA A 87 -9.44 -24.66 -0.08
CA ALA A 87 -8.55 -25.51 -0.85
C ALA A 87 -7.99 -26.67 -0.01
N ARG A 88 -7.69 -26.44 1.28
CA ARG A 88 -7.22 -27.46 2.23
C ARG A 88 -8.30 -28.48 2.60
N LEU A 89 -9.57 -28.08 2.67
CA LEU A 89 -10.70 -28.99 2.91
C LEU A 89 -10.92 -29.92 1.71
N GLY A 90 -10.63 -29.46 0.50
CA GLY A 90 -10.54 -30.33 -0.68
C GLY A 90 -9.40 -31.33 -0.50
N LYS A 91 -9.70 -32.64 -0.50
CA LYS A 91 -8.71 -33.75 -0.46
C LYS A 91 -7.80 -33.83 -1.70
N ARG A 92 -7.60 -32.74 -2.44
CA ARG A 92 -6.72 -32.71 -3.61
C ARG A 92 -5.29 -32.47 -3.15
N ASN A 93 -4.43 -33.46 -3.39
CA ASN A 93 -2.98 -33.34 -3.27
C ASN A 93 -2.43 -32.52 -4.44
N MET A 94 -2.83 -31.25 -4.56
CA MET A 94 -2.54 -30.39 -5.72
C MET A 94 -1.04 -30.20 -5.96
N LEU A 95 -0.24 -30.27 -4.90
CA LEU A 95 1.21 -30.11 -4.94
C LEU A 95 1.94 -31.46 -4.92
N ALA A 96 1.23 -32.59 -5.01
CA ALA A 96 1.78 -33.94 -4.90
C ALA A 96 2.73 -34.15 -3.69
N LEU A 97 2.49 -33.41 -2.59
CA LEU A 97 3.38 -33.34 -1.44
C LEU A 97 3.26 -34.56 -0.52
N LYS A 98 2.15 -35.29 -0.60
CA LYS A 98 1.98 -36.57 0.08
C LYS A 98 2.26 -37.73 -0.87
N LYS A 99 2.96 -38.75 -0.38
CA LYS A 99 3.21 -40.00 -1.09
C LYS A 99 1.87 -40.69 -1.35
N GLU A 100 1.48 -40.76 -2.62
CA GLU A 100 0.31 -41.54 -3.03
C GLU A 100 0.72 -43.00 -3.25
N ALA A 101 -0.26 -43.90 -3.21
CA ALA A 101 -0.07 -45.31 -3.55
C ALA A 101 0.07 -45.47 -5.08
N LYS A 102 1.11 -44.88 -5.64
CA LYS A 102 1.55 -45.03 -7.02
C LYS A 102 3.00 -45.47 -7.01
N ASP A 103 3.36 -46.32 -7.97
CA ASP A 103 4.73 -46.84 -8.12
C ASP A 103 5.73 -45.75 -8.50
N SER A 104 5.25 -44.62 -9.01
CA SER A 104 6.07 -43.53 -9.52
C SER A 104 5.43 -42.16 -9.28
N VAL A 105 6.29 -41.15 -9.09
CA VAL A 105 5.91 -39.73 -8.99
C VAL A 105 5.74 -39.11 -10.39
N PHE A 106 6.18 -39.80 -11.45
CA PHE A 106 5.99 -39.36 -12.82
C PHE A 106 4.50 -39.37 -13.20
N VAL A 107 4.06 -38.30 -13.86
CA VAL A 107 2.70 -38.18 -14.41
C VAL A 107 2.77 -38.48 -15.90
N GLU A 108 2.07 -39.52 -16.35
CA GLU A 108 1.93 -39.81 -17.77
C GLU A 108 1.17 -38.68 -18.47
N ARG A 109 1.88 -37.97 -19.35
CA ARG A 109 1.30 -36.96 -20.24
C ARG A 109 0.87 -37.66 -21.52
N ASN A 110 -0.37 -38.16 -21.57
CA ASN A 110 -0.97 -38.70 -22.79
C ASN A 110 -1.37 -37.56 -23.77
N HIS A 111 -0.41 -36.67 -24.07
CA HIS A 111 -0.60 -35.55 -24.98
C HIS A 111 -0.23 -35.98 -26.40
N LYS A 112 -1.17 -35.82 -27.34
CA LYS A 112 -0.87 -35.99 -28.76
C LYS A 112 -0.24 -34.71 -29.27
N TYR A 113 1.06 -34.77 -29.53
CA TYR A 113 1.83 -33.65 -30.06
C TYR A 113 1.24 -33.16 -31.38
N THR A 114 1.10 -31.84 -31.48
CA THR A 114 0.68 -31.14 -32.69
C THR A 114 1.84 -30.29 -33.21
N SER A 115 1.78 -29.87 -34.48
CA SER A 115 2.86 -29.06 -35.08
C SER A 115 3.14 -27.76 -34.31
N LYS A 116 2.13 -27.17 -33.66
CA LYS A 116 2.27 -25.98 -32.82
C LYS A 116 3.13 -26.22 -31.58
N ASP A 117 3.13 -27.43 -31.04
CA ASP A 117 3.94 -27.77 -29.85
C ASP A 117 5.44 -27.84 -30.17
N LEU A 118 5.80 -27.91 -31.45
CA LEU A 118 7.19 -27.92 -31.92
C LEU A 118 7.74 -26.50 -32.18
N GLU A 119 6.86 -25.48 -32.20
CA GLU A 119 7.26 -24.08 -32.39
C GLU A 119 7.88 -23.50 -31.10
N GLN A 120 7.48 -24.00 -29.93
CA GLN A 120 8.09 -23.67 -28.63
C GLN A 120 8.40 -24.94 -27.84
N VAL A 121 9.59 -25.47 -28.06
CA VAL A 121 10.13 -26.72 -27.47
C VAL A 121 10.64 -26.57 -26.02
N TRP A 122 10.57 -25.37 -25.43
CA TRP A 122 11.15 -25.04 -24.12
C TRP A 122 10.09 -24.76 -23.06
#